data_AF-A0A524HQ78-F1
#
_entry.id   AF-A0A524HQ78-F1
#
_cell.length_a   1.000
_cell.length_b   1.000
_cell.length_c   1.000
_cell.angle_alpha   90.00
_cell.angle_beta   90.00
_cell.angle_gamma   90.00
#
_symmetry.space_group_name_H-M   'P 1'
#
loop_
_entity.id
_entity.type
_entity.pdbx_description
1 polymer ?
#
loop_
_entity_poly.entity_id
_entity_poly.type
_entity_poly.pdbx_seq_one_letter_code
_entity_poly.pdbx_strand_id
1 'polypeptide(L)'
;MKRPEIETAAIKRADVFFLHSNDGKPIHVIASDIKVEEASGDKGWGVGKEIDFASLPTLPYLCNGSATGRTSPEQVTLFLNNIGLGYQFAAAGSVVYRKAKEQGLGNDLPTDWFTEDVHP
;
A
#
# COMPACT_ATOMS: atom_id res chain seq x y z
N MET A 1 -20.50 1.90 -2.84
CA MET A 1 -19.76 0.62 -2.82
C MET A 1 -18.76 0.67 -3.96
N LYS A 2 -17.46 0.84 -3.65
CA LYS A 2 -16.40 0.82 -4.67
C LYS A 2 -16.43 -0.58 -5.28
N ARG A 3 -16.73 -0.69 -6.57
CA ARG A 3 -16.69 -1.99 -7.25
C ARG A 3 -15.21 -2.41 -7.34
N PRO A 4 -14.87 -3.65 -6.98
CA PRO A 4 -13.52 -4.13 -7.25
C PRO A 4 -13.28 -4.10 -8.76
N GLU A 5 -12.09 -3.65 -9.18
CA GLU A 5 -11.70 -3.55 -10.59
C GLU A 5 -11.59 -4.94 -11.24
N ILE A 6 -11.45 -5.99 -10.43
CA ILE A 6 -11.27 -7.37 -10.84
C ILE A 6 -12.32 -8.24 -10.12
N GLU A 7 -13.04 -9.06 -10.88
CA GLU A 7 -13.98 -10.04 -10.33
C GLU A 7 -13.26 -11.19 -9.62
N THR A 8 -13.91 -11.79 -8.61
CA THR A 8 -13.29 -12.89 -7.84
C THR A 8 -12.93 -14.10 -8.72
N ALA A 9 -13.72 -14.40 -9.75
CA ALA A 9 -13.44 -15.48 -10.69
C ALA A 9 -12.14 -15.24 -11.50
N ALA A 10 -11.82 -13.99 -11.83
CA ALA A 10 -10.56 -13.64 -12.49
C ALA A 10 -9.38 -13.76 -11.51
N ILE A 11 -9.57 -13.38 -10.25
CA ILE A 11 -8.53 -13.54 -9.22
C ILE A 11 -8.20 -15.02 -9.00
N LYS A 12 -9.23 -15.88 -8.89
CA LYS A 12 -9.08 -17.34 -8.71
C LYS A 12 -8.43 -18.05 -9.91
N ARG A 13 -8.32 -17.40 -11.08
CA ARG A 13 -7.64 -17.94 -12.27
C ARG A 13 -6.15 -17.60 -12.35
N ALA A 14 -5.63 -16.79 -11.44
CA ALA A 14 -4.20 -16.45 -11.45
C ALA A 14 -3.35 -17.65 -11.01
N ASP A 15 -2.36 -18.01 -11.81
CA ASP A 15 -1.38 -19.06 -11.50
C ASP A 15 -0.31 -18.55 -10.52
N VAL A 16 0.05 -17.27 -10.65
CA VAL A 16 1.05 -16.61 -9.82
C VAL A 16 0.42 -15.35 -9.24
N PHE A 17 0.17 -15.36 -7.93
CA PHE A 17 -0.57 -14.31 -7.25
C PHE A 17 0.21 -13.72 -6.08
N PHE A 18 0.47 -12.42 -6.12
CA PHE A 18 1.04 -11.65 -5.01
C PHE A 18 0.10 -10.54 -4.53
N LEU A 19 0.10 -10.31 -3.22
CA LEU A 19 -0.57 -9.18 -2.57
C LEU A 19 0.42 -8.06 -2.22
N HIS A 20 -0.11 -6.88 -1.91
CA HIS A 20 0.69 -5.83 -1.29
C HIS A 20 0.85 -6.07 0.22
N SER A 21 -0.25 -6.34 0.93
CA SER A 21 -0.26 -6.72 2.35
C SER A 21 -1.16 -7.93 2.58
N ASN A 22 -0.88 -8.72 3.62
CA ASN A 22 -1.80 -9.76 4.09
C ASN A 22 -2.98 -9.18 4.89
N ASP A 23 -2.96 -7.88 5.21
CA ASP A 23 -4.08 -7.19 5.84
C ASP A 23 -5.30 -7.19 4.91
N GLY A 24 -6.42 -7.74 5.38
CA GLY A 24 -7.67 -7.78 4.60
C GLY A 24 -8.50 -6.50 4.64
N LYS A 25 -8.10 -5.52 5.48
CA LYS A 25 -8.75 -4.22 5.62
C LYS A 25 -7.73 -3.15 6.04
N PRO A 26 -7.94 -1.88 5.67
CA PRO A 26 -7.12 -0.78 6.16
C PRO A 26 -7.15 -0.70 7.69
N ILE A 27 -6.02 -0.32 8.29
CA ILE A 27 -5.94 0.02 9.70
C ILE A 27 -6.42 1.46 9.85
N HIS A 28 -7.54 1.65 10.56
CA HIS A 28 -8.04 2.97 10.91
C HIS A 28 -7.67 3.29 12.36
N VAL A 29 -6.88 4.33 12.56
CA VAL A 29 -6.61 4.92 13.89
C VAL A 29 -7.47 6.17 14.01
N ILE A 30 -8.39 6.17 14.98
CA ILE A 30 -9.37 7.24 15.16
C ILE A 30 -9.17 7.79 16.58
N ALA A 31 -9.14 9.11 16.71
CA ALA A 31 -9.06 9.76 18.01
C ALA A 31 -10.33 9.46 18.84
N SER A 32 -10.18 9.47 20.16
CA SER A 32 -11.31 9.32 21.09
C SER A 32 -12.43 10.32 20.75
N ASP A 33 -13.68 9.88 20.88
CA ASP A 33 -14.90 10.68 20.67
C ASP A 33 -15.19 11.15 19.23
N ILE A 34 -14.40 10.73 18.23
CA ILE A 34 -14.69 10.99 16.81
C ILE A 34 -15.40 9.81 16.18
N LYS A 35 -16.57 10.05 15.57
CA LYS A 35 -17.26 9.09 14.70
C LYS A 35 -16.87 9.34 13.25
N VAL A 36 -16.20 8.38 12.63
CA VAL A 36 -15.90 8.40 11.20
C VAL A 36 -16.88 7.47 10.49
N GLU A 37 -17.80 8.04 9.71
CA GLU A 37 -18.83 7.25 9.01
C GLU A 37 -18.21 6.23 8.04
N GLU A 38 -17.07 6.54 7.43
CA GLU A 38 -16.35 5.67 6.50
C GLU A 38 -15.72 4.45 7.18
N ALA A 39 -15.38 4.56 8.47
CA ALA A 39 -14.93 3.44 9.28
C ALA A 39 -16.08 2.56 9.78
N SER A 40 -17.32 3.05 9.67
CA SER A 40 -18.51 2.42 10.27
C SER A 40 -19.27 1.45 9.34
N GLY A 41 -18.64 0.94 8.29
CA GLY A 41 -19.28 -0.04 7.41
C GLY A 41 -18.35 -0.97 6.64
N ASP A 42 -18.78 -2.22 6.51
CA ASP A 42 -18.19 -3.32 5.71
C ASP A 42 -18.22 -3.07 4.18
N LYS A 43 -18.49 -1.84 3.74
CA LYS A 43 -18.96 -1.49 2.38
C LYS A 43 -17.85 -1.45 1.31
N GLY A 44 -16.61 -1.79 1.66
CA GLY A 44 -15.43 -1.65 0.80
C GLY A 44 -14.80 -2.93 0.26
N TRP A 45 -15.01 -4.09 0.90
CA TRP A 45 -14.12 -5.25 0.71
C TRP A 45 -14.85 -6.58 0.57
N GLY A 46 -15.91 -6.64 -0.26
CA GLY A 46 -16.63 -7.88 -0.57
C GLY A 46 -15.73 -9.03 -1.06
N VAL A 47 -14.58 -8.71 -1.68
CA VAL A 47 -13.58 -9.67 -2.15
C VAL A 47 -12.91 -10.43 -0.99
N GLY A 48 -12.71 -9.78 0.16
CA GLY A 48 -12.06 -10.39 1.33
C GLY A 48 -12.85 -11.51 1.99
N LYS A 49 -14.14 -11.69 1.64
CA LYS A 49 -14.94 -12.83 2.11
C LYS A 49 -14.69 -14.11 1.30
N GLU A 50 -14.17 -13.98 0.08
CA GLU A 50 -13.94 -15.10 -0.83
C GLU A 50 -12.45 -15.42 -1.07
N ILE A 51 -11.55 -14.55 -0.59
CA ILE A 51 -10.11 -14.70 -0.73
C ILE A 51 -9.49 -14.68 0.65
N ASP A 52 -8.74 -15.73 0.97
CA ASP A 52 -7.91 -15.78 2.17
C ASP A 52 -6.61 -15.00 1.93
N PHE A 53 -6.61 -13.71 2.27
CA PHE A 53 -5.44 -12.86 2.11
C PHE A 53 -4.28 -13.25 3.03
N ALA A 54 -4.53 -13.96 4.14
CA ALA A 54 -3.48 -14.32 5.09
C ALA A 54 -2.52 -15.40 4.56
N SER A 55 -3.01 -16.28 3.68
CA SER A 55 -2.20 -17.37 3.11
C SER A 55 -1.46 -17.02 1.82
N LEU A 56 -1.77 -15.88 1.20
CA LEU A 56 -1.16 -15.47 -0.07
C LEU A 56 0.21 -14.81 0.13
N PRO A 57 1.18 -15.04 -0.77
CA PRO A 57 2.49 -14.40 -0.66
C PRO A 57 2.40 -12.91 -1.00
N THR A 58 3.27 -12.11 -0.40
CA THR A 58 3.33 -10.66 -0.66
C THR A 58 4.47 -10.29 -1.59
N LEU A 59 4.33 -9.15 -2.27
CA LEU A 59 5.32 -8.63 -3.21
C LEU A 59 6.75 -8.54 -2.64
N PRO A 60 6.98 -8.17 -1.36
CA PRO A 60 8.33 -8.19 -0.78
C PRO A 60 9.05 -9.53 -0.85
N TYR A 61 8.34 -10.66 -0.70
CA TYR A 61 8.96 -11.99 -0.84
C TYR A 61 9.36 -12.28 -2.29
N LEU A 62 8.62 -11.76 -3.27
CA LEU A 62 9.04 -11.82 -4.67
C LEU A 62 10.29 -10.95 -4.90
N CYS A 63 10.28 -9.71 -4.40
CA CYS A 63 11.38 -8.76 -4.59
C CYS A 63 12.69 -9.22 -3.96
N ASN A 64 12.64 -9.93 -2.82
CA ASN A 64 13.83 -10.45 -2.14
C ASN A 64 14.23 -11.87 -2.59
N GLY A 65 13.52 -12.46 -3.56
CA GLY A 65 13.80 -13.79 -4.11
C GLY A 65 13.35 -14.98 -3.24
N SER A 66 12.65 -14.73 -2.13
CA SER A 66 12.13 -15.79 -1.26
C SER A 66 10.88 -16.48 -1.81
N ALA A 67 10.21 -15.87 -2.79
CA ALA A 67 9.07 -16.47 -3.49
C ALA A 67 9.38 -16.68 -4.97
N THR A 68 8.86 -17.77 -5.53
CA THR A 68 8.99 -18.06 -6.96
C THR A 68 8.01 -17.19 -7.75
N GLY A 69 8.54 -16.42 -8.70
CA GLY A 69 7.74 -15.64 -9.64
C GLY A 69 7.21 -16.47 -10.80
N ARG A 70 6.90 -15.80 -11.91
CA ARG A 70 6.49 -16.46 -13.16
C ARG A 70 7.62 -17.30 -13.74
N THR A 71 7.33 -18.54 -14.11
CA THR A 71 8.28 -19.53 -14.65
C THR A 71 7.95 -19.99 -16.06
N SER A 72 6.73 -19.76 -16.57
CA SER A 72 6.35 -20.10 -17.95
C SER A 72 5.52 -19.01 -18.63
N PRO A 73 5.53 -18.97 -19.98
CA PRO A 73 4.74 -18.00 -20.73
C PRO A 73 3.21 -18.16 -20.58
N GLU A 74 2.74 -19.36 -20.27
CA GLU A 74 1.33 -19.73 -20.15
C GLU A 74 0.69 -19.26 -18.83
N GLN A 75 1.50 -18.95 -17.81
CA GLN A 75 1.00 -18.56 -16.50
C GLN A 75 0.40 -17.16 -16.52
N VAL A 76 -0.81 -17.04 -15.97
CA VAL A 76 -1.50 -15.79 -15.65
C VAL A 76 -0.98 -15.27 -14.33
N THR A 77 -0.44 -14.05 -14.34
CA THR A 77 0.06 -13.38 -13.13
C THR A 77 -0.95 -12.36 -12.62
N LEU A 78 -1.12 -12.27 -11.31
CA LEU A 78 -1.87 -11.23 -10.64
C LEU A 78 -1.02 -10.58 -9.55
N PHE A 79 -0.97 -9.26 -9.57
CA PHE A 79 -0.63 -8.47 -8.40
C PHE A 79 -1.87 -7.70 -7.96
N LEU A 80 -2.37 -7.97 -6.75
CA LEU A 80 -3.47 -7.21 -6.17
C LEU A 80 -2.92 -6.20 -5.17
N ASN A 81 -2.94 -4.93 -5.56
CA ASN A 81 -2.63 -3.82 -4.67
C ASN A 81 -3.78 -3.58 -3.69
N ASN A 82 -3.94 -4.49 -2.73
CA ASN A 82 -5.09 -4.50 -1.84
C ASN A 82 -5.08 -3.30 -0.89
N ILE A 83 -3.93 -2.96 -0.30
CA ILE A 83 -3.81 -1.80 0.58
C ILE A 83 -2.56 -1.04 0.17
N GLY A 84 -2.73 0.25 -0.09
CA GLY A 84 -1.61 1.15 -0.36
C GLY A 84 -0.77 1.31 0.90
N LEU A 85 0.52 1.00 0.81
CA LEU A 85 1.44 1.16 1.93
C LEU A 85 2.26 2.45 1.76
N GLY A 86 2.19 3.34 2.76
CA GLY A 86 2.86 4.65 2.73
C GLY A 86 4.39 4.58 2.55
N TYR A 87 5.02 3.47 2.95
CA TYR A 87 6.47 3.29 2.83
C TYR A 87 6.96 3.40 1.37
N GLN A 88 6.14 3.02 0.38
CA GLN A 88 6.53 3.08 -1.03
C GLN A 88 6.83 4.53 -1.46
N PHE A 89 6.04 5.48 -0.96
CA PHE A 89 6.21 6.90 -1.22
C PHE A 89 7.41 7.46 -0.44
N ALA A 90 7.59 7.05 0.81
CA ALA A 90 8.75 7.47 1.60
C ALA A 90 10.08 6.99 0.99
N ALA A 91 10.14 5.73 0.52
CA ALA A 91 11.32 5.18 -0.14
C ALA A 91 11.65 5.92 -1.44
N ALA A 92 10.66 6.11 -2.31
CA ALA A 92 10.84 6.89 -3.54
C ALA A 92 11.24 8.35 -3.24
N GLY A 93 10.56 8.98 -2.27
CA GLY A 93 10.83 10.35 -1.83
C GLY A 93 12.25 10.54 -1.31
N SER A 94 12.76 9.59 -0.52
CA SER A 94 14.16 9.62 -0.03
C SER A 94 15.18 9.60 -1.17
N VAL A 95 14.96 8.76 -2.19
CA VAL A 95 15.85 8.69 -3.36
C VAL A 95 15.80 9.98 -4.17
N VAL A 96 14.59 10.52 -4.41
CA VAL A 96 14.40 11.78 -5.14
C VAL A 96 15.06 12.93 -4.38
N TYR A 97 14.83 13.03 -3.06
CA TYR A 97 15.42 14.04 -2.20
C TYR A 97 16.95 14.04 -2.26
N ARG A 98 17.57 12.87 -2.10
CA ARG A 98 19.04 12.76 -2.16
C ARG A 98 19.60 13.22 -3.51
N LYS A 99 18.98 12.79 -4.62
CA LYS A 99 19.39 13.21 -5.97
C LYS A 99 19.23 14.71 -6.17
N ALA A 100 18.17 15.31 -5.62
CA ALA A 100 17.98 16.76 -5.68
C ALA A 100 19.10 17.51 -4.94
N LYS A 101 19.47 17.07 -3.73
CA LYS A 101 20.60 17.66 -2.98
C LYS A 101 21.94 17.50 -3.71
N GLU A 102 22.21 16.32 -4.29
CA GLU A 102 23.42 16.08 -5.12
C GLU A 102 23.52 17.03 -6.32
N GLN A 103 22.38 17.49 -6.85
CA GLN A 103 22.30 18.39 -8.00
C GLN A 103 22.10 19.87 -7.64
N GLY A 104 22.07 20.21 -6.34
CA GLY A 104 21.79 21.58 -5.89
C GLY A 104 20.39 22.08 -6.27
N LEU A 105 19.40 21.16 -6.38
CA LEU A 105 18.02 21.48 -6.72
C LEU A 105 17.14 21.64 -5.47
N GLY A 106 16.07 22.43 -5.60
CA GLY A 106 15.09 22.69 -4.54
C GLY A 106 15.36 23.98 -3.78
N ASN A 107 14.56 24.24 -2.76
CA ASN A 107 14.70 25.39 -1.86
C ASN A 107 14.80 24.88 -0.42
N ASP A 108 15.72 25.42 0.36
CA ASP A 108 15.74 25.17 1.79
C ASP A 108 14.58 25.94 2.46
N LEU A 109 13.89 25.27 3.39
CA LEU A 109 12.81 25.85 4.20
C LEU A 109 13.32 25.92 5.64
N PRO A 110 13.81 27.08 6.10
CA PRO A 110 14.34 27.23 7.45
C PRO A 110 13.30 26.87 8.51
N THR A 111 13.67 26.06 9.50
CA THR A 111 12.76 25.63 10.58
C THR A 111 12.16 26.82 11.32
N ASP A 112 12.95 27.85 11.59
CA ASP A 112 12.55 29.05 12.32
C ASP A 112 11.43 29.86 11.64
N TRP A 113 11.15 29.62 10.34
CA TRP A 113 9.98 30.22 9.69
C TRP A 113 8.66 29.59 10.15
N PHE A 114 8.70 28.39 10.74
CA PHE A 114 7.53 27.57 11.07
C PHE A 114 7.45 27.21 12.56
N THR A 115 8.38 27.67 13.40
CA THR A 115 8.43 27.39 14.84
C THR A 115 8.65 28.68 15.63
N GLU A 116 8.03 28.77 16.80
CA GLU A 116 8.19 29.88 17.75
C GLU A 116 8.91 29.37 19.01
N ASP A 117 9.87 30.13 19.53
CA ASP A 117 10.61 29.83 20.76
C ASP A 117 10.08 30.60 21.97
N VAL A 118 9.07 31.46 21.78
CA VAL A 118 8.39 32.20 22.84
C VAL A 118 7.01 31.62 23.14
N HIS A 119 6.64 31.62 24.42
CA HIS A 119 5.32 31.23 24.90
C HIS A 119 4.61 32.47 25.51
N PRO A 120 3.29 32.65 25.29
CA PRO A 120 2.50 33.71 25.95
C PRO A 120 2.45 33.59 27.48
#